data_AF-A0A5K0VQ68-F1
#
_entry.id   AF-A0A5K0VQ68-F1
#
_cell.length_a   1.000
_cell.length_b   1.000
_cell.length_c   1.000
_cell.angle_alpha   90.00
_cell.angle_beta   90.00
_cell.angle_gamma   90.00
#
_symmetry.space_group_name_H-M   'P 1'
#
loop_
_entity.id
_entity.type
_entity.pdbx_description
1 polymer ?
#
loop_
_entity_poly.entity_id
_entity_poly.type
_entity_poly.pdbx_seq_one_letter_code
_entity_poly.pdbx_strand_id
1 'polypeptide(L)' 'MQSRVAEKAVSCLGRGFDITNDFRLKYCRGGGRLVLLNEEGRRDLVIPGHGVVKDAPPDIKCDKGENLRYQSDVLDFKQ' A
#
# COMPACT_ATOMS: atom_id res chain seq x y z
N MET A 1 -8.77 7.46 -16.96
CA MET A 1 -9.69 6.44 -16.40
C MET A 1 -9.28 6.23 -14.94
N GLN A 2 -10.20 6.35 -13.98
CA GLN A 2 -9.89 6.12 -12.56
C GLN A 2 -9.96 4.61 -12.26
N SER A 3 -8.94 4.05 -11.60
CA SER A 3 -8.88 2.62 -11.27
C SER A 3 -9.40 2.37 -9.87
N ARG A 4 -10.51 1.65 -9.77
CA ARG A 4 -11.12 1.23 -8.49
C ARG A 4 -10.15 0.40 -7.62
N VAL A 5 -9.24 -0.34 -8.25
CA VAL A 5 -8.20 -1.11 -7.53
C VAL A 5 -7.16 -0.18 -6.93
N ALA A 6 -6.74 0.85 -7.68
CA ALA A 6 -5.78 1.83 -7.22
C ALA A 6 -6.33 2.69 -6.07
N GLU A 7 -7.56 3.18 -6.20
CA GLU A 7 -8.25 3.91 -5.12
C GLU A 7 -8.36 3.06 -3.85
N LYS A 8 -8.74 1.79 -4.00
CA LYS A 8 -8.81 0.86 -2.87
C LYS A 8 -7.43 0.67 -2.23
N ALA A 9 -6.38 0.48 -3.02
CA ALA A 9 -5.03 0.34 -2.52
C ALA A 9 -4.59 1.57 -1.71
N VAL A 10 -4.79 2.78 -2.25
CA VAL A 10 -4.47 4.06 -1.57
C VAL A 10 -5.27 4.22 -0.27
N SER A 11 -6.55 3.81 -0.26
CA SER A 11 -7.40 3.88 0.93
C SER A 11 -6.98 2.93 2.07
N CYS A 12 -6.29 1.83 1.72
CA CYS A 12 -5.81 0.83 2.66
C CYS A 12 -4.48 1.21 3.34
N LEU A 13 -3.69 2.11 2.73
CA LEU A 13 -2.41 2.52 3.30
C LEU A 13 -2.59 3.18 4.67
N GLY A 14 -1.78 2.72 5.63
CA GLY A 14 -1.80 3.18 7.00
C GLY A 14 -2.81 2.50 7.92
N ARG A 15 -3.66 1.57 7.47
CA ARG A 15 -4.72 0.95 8.29
C ARG A 15 -4.34 -0.34 9.04
N GLY A 16 -3.17 -0.92 8.75
CA GLY A 16 -2.79 -2.25 9.24
C GLY A 16 -3.54 -3.39 8.53
N PHE A 17 -3.09 -4.63 8.77
CA PHE A 17 -3.64 -5.85 8.16
C PHE A 17 -3.66 -6.99 9.18
N ASP A 18 -4.41 -8.04 8.86
CA ASP A 18 -4.48 -9.24 9.69
C ASP A 18 -3.28 -10.15 9.46
N ILE A 19 -2.37 -10.22 10.44
CA ILE A 19 -1.17 -11.06 10.37
C ILE A 19 -1.48 -12.57 10.35
N THR A 20 -2.65 -12.98 10.84
CA THR A 20 -3.06 -14.39 10.83
C THR A 20 -3.59 -14.84 9.47
N ASN A 21 -3.89 -13.88 8.60
CA ASN A 21 -4.38 -14.13 7.24
C ASN A 21 -3.31 -13.76 6.20
N ASP A 22 -3.39 -12.56 5.62
CA ASP A 22 -2.60 -12.17 4.46
C ASP A 22 -2.57 -10.63 4.35
N PHE A 23 -1.62 -10.09 3.59
CA PHE A 23 -1.44 -8.65 3.35
C PHE A 23 -2.34 -8.11 2.22
N ARG A 24 -3.08 -8.97 1.51
CA ARG A 24 -4.04 -8.55 0.47
C ARG A 24 -5.06 -7.55 1.03
N LEU A 25 -5.46 -6.59 0.19
CA LEU A 25 -6.36 -5.48 0.54
C LEU A 25 -7.67 -5.89 1.24
N LYS A 26 -8.17 -7.11 1.03
CA LYS A 26 -9.39 -7.63 1.67
C LYS A 26 -9.25 -7.97 3.17
N TYR A 27 -8.01 -8.09 3.66
CA TYR A 27 -7.69 -8.35 5.07
C TYR A 27 -7.16 -7.10 5.78
N CYS A 28 -7.25 -5.93 5.14
CA CYS A 28 -6.98 -4.66 5.77
C CYS A 28 -7.93 -4.46 6.97
N ARG A 29 -7.37 -4.19 8.16
CA ARG A 29 -8.16 -4.03 9.39
C ARG A 29 -8.89 -2.69 9.40
N GLY A 30 -10.05 -2.67 10.05
CA GLY A 30 -10.93 -1.49 10.16
C GLY A 30 -10.63 -0.64 11.40
N GLY A 31 -11.10 0.61 11.39
CA GLY A 31 -10.97 1.57 12.51
C GLY A 31 -10.43 2.95 12.11
N GLY A 32 -9.88 3.07 10.91
CA GLY A 32 -9.18 4.28 10.44
C GLY A 32 -7.73 3.97 10.13
N ARG A 33 -6.92 5.01 9.91
CA ARG A 33 -5.47 4.86 9.77
C ARG A 33 -4.83 4.81 11.16
N LEU A 34 -3.87 3.92 11.34
CA LEU A 34 -3.00 3.79 12.51
C LEU A 34 -1.83 4.78 12.49
N VAL A 35 -1.60 5.43 11.36
CA VAL A 35 -0.58 6.47 11.18
C VAL A 35 -1.23 7.78 10.74
N LEU A 36 -0.66 8.89 11.21
CA LEU A 36 -1.05 10.23 10.75
C LEU A 36 -0.47 10.46 9.36
N LEU A 37 -1.32 10.87 8.42
CA LEU A 37 -0.86 11.40 7.13
C LEU A 37 -1.05 12.90 7.11
N ASN A 38 -0.19 13.58 6.38
CA ASN A 38 -0.34 14.98 6.07
C ASN A 38 -1.57 15.17 5.18
N GLU A 39 -2.54 15.94 5.66
CA GLU A 39 -3.75 16.27 4.92
C GLU A 39 -3.59 17.55 4.09
N GLU A 40 -2.51 18.32 4.31
CA GLU A 40 -2.13 19.47 3.50
C GLU A 40 -1.32 19.03 2.26
N GLY A 41 -1.40 19.81 1.18
CA GLY A 41 -0.64 19.52 -0.04
C GLY A 41 -1.05 18.24 -0.78
N ARG A 42 -2.34 17.88 -0.67
CA ARG A 42 -2.93 16.77 -1.44
C ARG A 42 -2.69 16.97 -2.93
N ARG A 43 -2.44 15.86 -3.63
CA ARG A 43 -2.05 15.88 -5.05
C ARG A 43 -2.62 14.71 -5.82
N ASP A 44 -2.68 14.86 -7.12
CA ASP A 44 -2.97 13.76 -8.02
C ASP A 44 -1.79 12.77 -8.04
N LEU A 45 -2.07 11.51 -7.71
CA LEU A 45 -1.11 10.41 -7.73
C LEU A 45 -1.25 9.63 -9.03
N VAL A 46 -0.25 9.75 -9.90
CA VAL A 46 -0.16 8.97 -11.13
C VAL A 46 0.33 7.56 -10.82
N ILE A 47 -0.41 6.55 -11.26
CA ILE A 47 -0.07 5.14 -11.11
C ILE A 47 0.11 4.53 -12.50
N PRO A 48 1.34 4.14 -12.88
CA PRO A 48 1.62 3.53 -14.17
C PRO A 48 0.70 2.34 -14.45
N GLY A 49 0.04 2.34 -15.62
CA GLY A 49 -0.89 1.28 -16.02
C GLY A 49 -2.26 1.28 -15.32
N HIS A 50 -2.47 2.10 -14.29
CA HIS A 50 -3.72 2.14 -13.52
C HIS A 50 -4.38 3.54 -13.44
N GLY A 51 -3.82 4.55 -14.10
CA GLY A 51 -4.42 5.88 -14.20
C GLY A 51 -4.02 6.80 -13.05
N VAL A 52 -4.93 7.69 -12.63
CA VAL A 52 -4.66 8.73 -11.63
C VAL A 52 -5.63 8.58 -10.47
N VAL A 53 -5.10 8.61 -9.24
CA VAL A 53 -5.89 8.74 -8.00
C VAL A 53 -5.81 10.19 -7.56
N LYS A 54 -6.96 10.87 -7.50
CA LYS A 54 -7.04 12.28 -7.12
C LYS A 54 -6.89 12.47 -5.62
N ASP A 55 -6.44 13.66 -5.24
CA ASP A 55 -6.41 14.12 -3.84
C ASP A 55 -5.74 13.11 -2.90
N ALA A 56 -4.60 12.54 -3.29
CA ALA A 56 -3.84 11.65 -2.42
C ALA A 56 -2.98 12.47 -1.44
N PRO A 57 -2.88 12.04 -0.16
CA PRO A 57 -1.90 12.58 0.79
C PRO A 57 -0.47 12.52 0.23
N PRO A 58 0.37 13.55 0.43
CA PRO A 58 1.73 13.59 -0.14
C PRO A 58 2.65 12.48 0.40
N ASP A 59 2.35 11.92 1.58
CA ASP A 59 3.07 10.78 2.16
C ASP A 59 2.85 9.47 1.39
N ILE A 60 1.78 9.39 0.60
CA ILE A 60 1.53 8.25 -0.27
C ILE A 60 2.26 8.48 -1.59
N LYS A 61 3.16 7.54 -1.90
CA LYS A 61 3.96 7.55 -3.12
C LYS A 61 3.72 6.27 -3.91
N CYS A 62 3.66 6.41 -5.22
CA CYS A 62 3.69 5.29 -6.15
C CYS A 62 5.09 5.27 -6.76
N ASP A 63 5.83 4.21 -6.49
CA ASP A 63 7.16 3.97 -7.05
C ASP A 63 7.16 2.65 -7.80
N LYS A 64 8.15 2.43 -8.67
CA LYS A 64 8.37 1.17 -9.40
C LYS A 64 8.60 -0.01 -8.44
N GLY A 65 9.03 0.29 -7.22
CA GLY A 65 9.50 -0.70 -6.26
C GLY A 65 10.87 -1.25 -6.64
N GLU A 66 11.57 -1.79 -5.66
CA GLU A 66 12.83 -2.49 -5.89
C GLU A 66 12.55 -3.90 -6.40
N ASN A 67 13.24 -4.33 -7.46
CA ASN A 67 13.22 -5.73 -7.92
C ASN A 67 14.22 -6.56 -7.09
N LEU A 68 14.29 -6.30 -5.79
CA LEU A 68 15.20 -6.95 -4.87
C LEU A 68 14.37 -7.74 -3.86
N ARG A 69 14.46 -9.06 -3.96
CA ARG A 69 13.85 -9.96 -2.97
C ARG A 69 14.82 -10.08 -1.81
N TYR A 70 14.50 -9.43 -0.69
CA TYR A 70 15.19 -9.69 0.57
C TYR A 70 14.77 -11.08 1.06
N GLN A 71 15.68 -12.04 0.97
CA GLN A 71 15.57 -13.33 1.65
C GLN A 71 16.37 -13.18 2.95
N SER A 72 15.71 -13.32 4.10
CA SER A 72 16.44 -13.60 5.33
C SER A 72 17.07 -14.98 5.18
N ASP A 73 18.28 -15.19 5.69
CA ASP A 73 18.95 -16.49 5.77
C ASP A 73 18.19 -17.43 6.72
N VAL A 74 16.92 -17.74 6.40
CA VAL A 74 16.18 -18.82 7.04
C VAL A 74 16.88 -20.08 6.59
N LEU A 75 17.71 -20.61 7.49
CA LEU A 75 18.47 -21.83 7.27
C LEU A 75 17.55 -22.91 6.71
N ASP A 76 17.97 -23.55 5.62
CA ASP A 76 17.33 -24.78 5.18
C ASP A 76 17.37 -25.77 6.33
N PHE A 77 16.20 -26.29 6.72
CA PHE A 77 16.12 -27.44 7.61
C PHE A 77 16.72 -28.62 6.87
N LYS A 78 18.03 -28.84 7.04
CA LYS A 78 18.69 -30.07 6.64
C LYS A 78 18.16 -31.18 7.55
N GLN A 79 17.19 -31.93 7.04
CA GLN A 79 16.74 -33.18 7.63
C GLN A 79 17.67 -34.33 7.23
#